data_AF-A0A950ELZ3-F1
#
_entry.id   AF-A0A950ELZ3-F1
#
_cell.length_a   1.000
_cell.length_b   1.000
_cell.length_c   1.000
_cell.angle_alpha   90.00
_cell.angle_beta   90.00
_cell.angle_gamma   90.00
#
_symmetry.space_group_name_H-M   'P 1'
#
loop_
_entity.id
_entity.type
_entity.pdbx_description
1 polymer ?
#
loop_
_entity_poly.entity_id
_entity_poly.type
_entity_poly.pdbx_seq_one_letter_code
_entity_poly.pdbx_strand_id
1 'polypeptide(L)'
;MHMHAAPTAGELTKTESNVRVYAWVVFALTVGLLLSDYMSRQVLNAVFPLLKTTWNLSDTQLGSLSSVVALMVGVLTFPLSVLADRWGRVKSIVLMAAMWSIATLGCALSTNYGEMLIARAFVGIGEA
;
A
#
# COMPACT_ATOMS: atom_id res chain seq x y z
N MET A 1 10.74 -47.00 20.34
CA MET A 1 9.32 -47.02 19.93
C MET A 1 8.62 -45.88 20.67
N HIS A 2 8.78 -44.64 20.19
CA HIS A 2 8.13 -43.47 20.80
C HIS A 2 6.71 -43.38 20.26
N MET A 3 5.73 -43.74 21.09
CA MET A 3 4.31 -43.48 20.82
C MET A 3 4.11 -41.96 20.75
N HIS A 4 3.81 -41.44 19.57
CA HIS A 4 3.21 -40.11 19.44
C HIS A 4 1.84 -40.16 20.13
N ALA A 5 1.72 -39.52 21.30
CA ALA A 5 0.45 -39.35 21.98
C ALA A 5 -0.51 -38.58 21.06
N ALA A 6 -1.75 -39.05 20.93
CA ALA A 6 -2.78 -38.38 20.15
C ALA A 6 -3.06 -36.99 20.75
N PRO A 7 -3.16 -35.92 19.94
CA PRO A 7 -3.47 -34.58 20.45
C PRO A 7 -4.80 -34.61 21.20
N THR A 8 -4.84 -34.00 22.38
CA THR A 8 -6.07 -33.96 23.18
C THR A 8 -7.08 -32.99 22.55
N ALA A 9 -8.38 -33.25 22.71
CA ALA A 9 -9.45 -32.45 22.09
C ALA A 9 -9.32 -30.93 22.37
N GLY A 10 -8.82 -30.55 23.55
CA GLY A 10 -8.58 -29.15 23.91
C GLY A 10 -7.44 -28.48 23.13
N GLU A 11 -6.42 -29.22 22.69
CA GLU A 11 -5.34 -28.70 21.85
C GLU A 11 -5.81 -28.43 20.42
N LEU A 12 -6.71 -29.27 19.90
CA LEU A 12 -7.33 -29.07 18.59
C LEU A 12 -8.19 -27.80 18.59
N THR A 13 -9.06 -27.60 19.59
CA THR A 13 -9.93 -26.42 19.66
C THR A 13 -9.15 -25.11 19.83
N LYS A 14 -8.07 -25.12 20.63
CA LYS A 14 -7.22 -23.94 20.83
C LYS A 14 -6.42 -23.58 19.58
N THR A 15 -5.95 -24.59 18.84
CA THR A 15 -5.23 -24.38 17.58
C THR A 15 -6.17 -23.79 16.52
N GLU A 16 -7.38 -24.33 16.36
CA GLU A 16 -8.36 -23.79 15.42
C GLU A 16 -8.80 -22.36 15.76
N SER A 17 -9.02 -22.07 17.04
CA SER A 17 -9.33 -20.72 17.54
C SER A 17 -8.23 -19.71 17.18
N ASN A 18 -6.96 -20.05 17.43
CA ASN A 18 -5.83 -19.16 17.13
C ASN A 18 -5.67 -18.93 15.62
N VAL A 19 -5.84 -19.97 14.80
CA VAL A 19 -5.80 -19.84 13.33
C VAL A 19 -6.94 -18.96 12.83
N ARG A 20 -8.15 -19.09 13.38
CA ARG A 20 -9.31 -18.26 13.01
C ARG A 20 -9.11 -16.79 13.39
N VAL A 21 -8.61 -16.51 14.59
CA VAL A 21 -8.30 -15.13 15.01
C VAL A 21 -7.19 -14.53 14.15
N TYR A 22 -6.12 -15.28 13.90
CA TYR A 22 -5.03 -14.85 13.03
C TYR A 22 -5.51 -14.54 11.61
N ALA A 23 -6.32 -15.41 11.01
CA ALA A 23 -6.89 -15.19 9.68
C ALA A 23 -7.75 -13.92 9.63
N TRP A 24 -8.57 -13.67 10.64
CA TRP A 24 -9.38 -12.45 10.74
C TRP A 24 -8.53 -11.19 10.92
N VAL A 25 -7.45 -11.25 11.71
CA VAL A 25 -6.52 -10.13 11.87
C VAL A 25 -5.82 -9.82 10.54
N VAL A 26 -5.28 -10.83 9.86
CA VAL A 26 -4.63 -10.64 8.54
C VAL A 26 -5.64 -10.10 7.52
N PHE A 27 -6.87 -10.61 7.52
CA PHE A 27 -7.94 -10.09 6.67
C PHE A 27 -8.24 -8.61 6.97
N ALA A 28 -8.46 -8.25 8.23
CA ALA A 28 -8.72 -6.87 8.63
C ALA A 28 -7.56 -5.93 8.27
N LEU A 29 -6.31 -6.36 8.46
CA LEU A 29 -5.13 -5.59 8.07
C LEU A 29 -5.04 -5.41 6.56
N THR A 30 -5.30 -6.45 5.78
CA THR A 30 -5.23 -6.39 4.30
C THR A 30 -6.33 -5.49 3.74
N VAL A 31 -7.55 -5.59 4.30
CA VAL A 31 -8.67 -4.71 3.94
C VAL A 31 -8.37 -3.27 4.35
N GLY A 32 -7.81 -3.05 5.54
CA GLY A 32 -7.39 -1.72 5.98
C GLY A 32 -6.35 -1.12 5.04
N LEU A 33 -5.36 -1.91 4.60
CA LEU A 33 -4.36 -1.49 3.63
C LEU A 33 -5.01 -1.10 2.29
N LEU A 34 -5.92 -1.92 1.79
CA LEU A 34 -6.66 -1.67 0.56
C LEU A 34 -7.49 -0.38 0.63
N LEU A 35 -8.20 -0.18 1.75
CA LEU A 35 -8.99 1.04 1.96
C LEU A 35 -8.10 2.27 2.03
N SER A 36 -6.96 2.16 2.72
CA SER A 36 -5.99 3.24 2.79
C SER A 36 -5.49 3.62 1.40
N ASP A 37 -5.11 2.65 0.56
CA ASP A 37 -4.64 2.87 -0.82
C ASP A 37 -5.70 3.63 -1.63
N TYR A 38 -6.94 3.17 -1.53
CA TYR A 38 -8.04 3.80 -2.24
C TYR A 38 -8.27 5.26 -1.79
N MET A 39 -8.15 5.53 -0.49
CA MET A 39 -8.32 6.88 0.04
C MET A 39 -7.23 7.85 -0.44
N SER A 40 -5.97 7.42 -0.56
CA SER A 40 -4.87 8.29 -1.02
C SER A 40 -5.05 8.75 -2.47
N ARG A 41 -5.63 7.89 -3.31
CA ARG A 41 -5.95 8.21 -4.72
C ARG A 41 -7.10 9.22 -4.78
N GLN A 42 -8.11 9.02 -3.95
CA GLN A 42 -9.31 9.86 -3.94
C GLN A 42 -9.06 11.24 -3.33
N VAL A 43 -8.17 11.35 -2.32
CA VAL A 43 -7.85 12.66 -1.73
C VAL A 43 -7.22 13.60 -2.76
N LEU A 44 -6.40 13.07 -3.68
CA LEU A 44 -5.80 13.89 -4.72
C LEU A 44 -6.85 14.46 -5.67
N ASN A 45 -7.76 13.60 -6.13
CA ASN A 45 -8.83 13.99 -7.04
C ASN A 45 -9.73 15.07 -6.42
N ALA A 46 -9.98 14.99 -5.12
CA ALA A 46 -10.73 15.99 -4.38
C ALA A 46 -9.99 17.34 -4.27
N VAL A 47 -8.65 17.32 -4.22
CA VAL A 47 -7.80 18.51 -4.03
C VAL A 47 -7.37 19.14 -5.36
N PHE A 48 -7.59 18.47 -6.51
CA PHE A 48 -7.31 19.02 -7.84
C PHE A 48 -7.87 20.42 -8.11
N PRO A 49 -9.12 20.76 -7.76
CA PRO A 49 -9.63 22.12 -7.97
C PRO A 49 -8.84 23.16 -7.16
N LEU A 50 -8.42 22.83 -5.93
CA LEU A 50 -7.63 23.71 -5.07
C LEU A 50 -6.20 23.89 -5.59
N LEU A 51 -5.58 22.82 -6.08
CA LEU A 51 -4.26 22.88 -6.70
C LEU A 51 -4.27 23.71 -7.99
N LYS A 52 -5.35 23.58 -8.78
CA LYS A 52 -5.55 24.35 -10.00
C LYS A 52 -5.59 25.85 -9.71
N THR A 53 -6.30 26.27 -8.66
CA THR A 53 -6.43 27.69 -8.29
C THR A 53 -5.20 28.23 -7.58
N THR A 54 -4.55 27.42 -6.73
CA THR A 54 -3.40 27.86 -5.91
C THR A 54 -2.11 27.94 -6.71
N TRP A 55 -1.85 26.98 -7.60
CA TRP A 55 -0.62 26.89 -8.40
C TRP A 55 -0.85 27.22 -9.88
N ASN A 56 -2.04 27.68 -10.25
CA ASN A 56 -2.43 28.10 -11.60
C ASN A 56 -2.11 27.03 -12.67
N LEU A 57 -2.31 25.76 -12.33
CA LEU A 57 -1.92 24.60 -13.14
C LEU A 57 -2.92 24.32 -14.28
N SER A 58 -2.43 23.69 -15.35
CA SER A 58 -3.28 23.20 -16.44
C SER A 58 -3.89 21.83 -16.13
N ASP A 59 -4.99 21.49 -16.81
CA ASP A 59 -5.62 20.17 -16.66
C ASP A 59 -4.66 19.02 -17.05
N THR A 60 -3.71 19.29 -17.96
CA THR A 60 -2.65 18.33 -18.33
C THR A 60 -1.71 18.05 -17.15
N GLN A 61 -1.34 19.07 -16.37
CA GLN A 61 -0.44 18.92 -15.22
C GLN A 61 -1.11 18.16 -14.07
N LEU A 62 -2.41 18.40 -13.85
CA LEU A 62 -3.21 17.63 -12.89
C LEU A 62 -3.33 16.17 -13.32
N GLY A 63 -3.56 15.93 -14.62
CA GLY A 63 -3.55 14.60 -15.21
C GLY A 63 -2.22 13.87 -14.99
N SER A 64 -1.07 14.53 -15.20
CA SER A 64 0.23 13.89 -14.99
C SER A 64 0.52 13.50 -13.55
N LEU A 65 -0.02 14.22 -12.55
CA LEU A 65 0.11 13.84 -11.14
C LEU A 65 -0.62 12.53 -10.80
N SER A 66 -1.72 12.24 -11.49
CA SER A 66 -2.43 10.96 -11.36
C SER A 66 -1.75 9.88 -12.19
N SER A 67 -1.41 10.19 -13.45
CA SER A 67 -0.81 9.24 -14.39
C SER A 67 0.57 8.76 -13.97
N VAL A 68 1.38 9.57 -13.28
CA VAL A 68 2.71 9.14 -12.82
C VAL A 68 2.63 7.97 -11.83
N VAL A 69 1.62 7.97 -10.95
CA VAL A 69 1.39 6.87 -10.01
C VAL A 69 1.04 5.60 -10.79
N ALA A 70 0.08 5.70 -11.72
CA ALA A 70 -0.36 4.58 -12.54
C ALA A 70 0.78 4.00 -13.42
N LEU A 71 1.64 4.87 -13.97
CA LEU A 71 2.81 4.46 -14.74
C LEU A 71 3.84 3.74 -13.87
N MET A 72 4.16 4.29 -12.70
CA MET A 72 5.12 3.67 -11.77
C MET A 72 4.60 2.30 -11.29
N VAL A 73 3.34 2.22 -10.90
CA VAL A 73 2.68 0.96 -10.55
C VAL A 73 2.75 -0.02 -11.73
N GLY A 74 2.28 0.37 -12.92
CA GLY A 74 2.26 -0.53 -14.08
C GLY A 74 3.64 -1.07 -14.48
N VAL A 75 4.68 -0.24 -14.40
CA VAL A 75 6.05 -0.65 -14.77
C VAL A 75 6.73 -1.46 -13.67
N LEU A 76 6.51 -1.09 -12.41
CA LEU A 76 7.25 -1.66 -11.28
C LEU A 76 6.55 -2.83 -10.61
N THR A 77 5.24 -3.00 -10.78
CA THR A 77 4.51 -4.12 -10.18
C THR A 77 5.05 -5.46 -10.65
N PHE A 78 5.40 -5.62 -11.93
CA PHE A 78 5.97 -6.88 -12.42
C PHE A 78 7.33 -7.23 -11.76
N PRO A 79 8.37 -6.37 -11.81
CA PRO A 79 9.64 -6.67 -11.17
C PRO A 79 9.55 -6.75 -9.64
N LEU A 80 8.75 -5.90 -9.00
CA LEU A 80 8.58 -5.91 -7.55
C LEU A 80 7.79 -7.12 -7.06
N SER A 81 6.80 -7.61 -7.82
CA SER A 81 6.09 -8.86 -7.51
C SER A 81 7.06 -10.05 -7.52
N VAL A 82 7.93 -10.16 -8.53
CA VAL A 82 8.94 -11.22 -8.62
C VAL A 82 9.94 -11.14 -7.46
N LEU A 83 10.32 -9.92 -7.05
CA LEU A 83 11.23 -9.72 -5.92
C LEU A 83 10.55 -10.00 -4.58
N ALA A 84 9.28 -9.62 -4.43
CA ALA A 84 8.47 -9.85 -3.24
C ALA A 84 8.25 -11.35 -2.96
N ASP A 85 8.05 -12.14 -4.01
CA ASP A 85 7.92 -13.59 -3.92
C ASP A 85 9.20 -14.26 -3.38
N ARG A 86 10.37 -13.65 -3.60
CA ARG A 86 11.66 -14.15 -3.08
C ARG A 86 11.94 -13.75 -1.63
N TRP A 87 11.45 -12.60 -1.16
CA TRP A 87 11.73 -12.09 0.18
C TRP A 87 10.66 -12.40 1.24
N GLY A 88 9.53 -12.96 0.81
CA GLY A 88 8.44 -13.38 1.69
C GLY A 88 7.36 -12.31 1.84
N ARG A 89 6.12 -12.74 1.65
CA ARG A 89 4.92 -11.91 1.49
C ARG A 89 4.73 -10.83 2.57
N VAL A 90 5.00 -11.16 3.84
CA VAL A 90 4.78 -10.24 4.97
C VAL A 90 5.79 -9.09 4.97
N LYS A 91 7.07 -9.37 4.70
CA LYS A 91 8.12 -8.33 4.71
C LYS A 91 7.91 -7.34 3.57
N SER A 92 7.51 -7.85 2.40
CA SER A 92 7.20 -7.03 1.22
C SER A 92 6.03 -6.08 1.49
N ILE A 93 4.93 -6.58 2.07
CA ILE A 93 3.76 -5.75 2.42
C ILE A 93 4.15 -4.63 3.40
N VAL A 94 4.95 -4.94 4.43
CA VAL A 94 5.37 -3.93 5.42
C VAL A 94 6.29 -2.88 4.80
N LEU A 95 7.24 -3.28 3.94
CA LEU A 95 8.15 -2.36 3.27
C LEU A 95 7.39 -1.42 2.32
N MET A 96 6.47 -1.97 1.51
CA MET A 96 5.59 -1.20 0.62
C MET A 96 4.76 -0.20 1.40
N ALA A 97 4.07 -0.64 2.46
CA ALA A 97 3.25 0.22 3.30
C ALA A 97 4.07 1.35 3.93
N ALA A 98 5.29 1.08 4.38
CA ALA A 98 6.19 2.08 4.95
C ALA A 98 6.65 3.09 3.89
N MET A 99 7.12 2.63 2.72
CA MET A 99 7.56 3.50 1.63
C MET A 99 6.41 4.41 1.17
N TRP A 100 5.22 3.84 0.98
CA TRP A 100 4.05 4.56 0.53
C TRP A 100 3.54 5.58 1.58
N SER A 101 3.61 5.26 2.87
CA SER A 101 3.29 6.19 3.95
C SER A 101 4.25 7.39 3.98
N ILE A 102 5.55 7.15 3.84
CA ILE A 102 6.56 8.21 3.78
C ILE A 102 6.34 9.09 2.56
N ALA A 103 6.06 8.49 1.40
CA ALA A 103 5.81 9.23 0.16
C ALA A 103 4.52 10.07 0.26
N THR A 104 3.50 9.57 0.95
CA THR A 104 2.26 10.32 1.24
C THR A 104 2.51 11.51 2.15
N LEU A 105 3.32 11.35 3.20
CA LEU A 105 3.78 12.47 4.04
C LEU A 105 4.58 13.49 3.24
N GLY A 106 5.43 13.04 2.32
CA GLY A 106 6.13 13.91 1.37
C GLY A 106 5.17 14.70 0.47
N CYS A 107 4.06 14.11 0.04
CA CYS A 107 3.01 14.83 -0.69
C CYS A 107 2.34 15.90 0.19
N ALA A 108 2.07 15.60 1.46
CA ALA A 108 1.45 16.54 2.39
C ALA A 108 2.35 17.75 2.71
N LEU A 109 3.67 17.57 2.69
CA LEU A 109 4.66 18.64 2.91
C LEU A 109 5.05 19.37 1.63
N SER A 110 4.60 18.91 0.46
CA SER A 110 5.00 19.51 -0.82
C SER A 110 4.49 20.94 -0.96
N THR A 111 5.37 21.85 -1.34
CA THR A 111 5.05 23.28 -1.51
C THR A 111 4.91 23.68 -2.97
N ASN A 112 5.40 22.83 -3.87
CA ASN A 112 5.49 23.07 -5.30
C ASN A 112 5.00 21.86 -6.11
N TYR A 113 4.55 22.11 -7.34
CA TYR A 113 4.13 21.05 -8.28
C TYR A 113 5.21 19.97 -8.49
N GLY A 114 6.48 20.36 -8.65
CA GLY A 114 7.58 19.42 -8.90
C GLY A 114 7.84 18.48 -7.71
N GLU A 115 7.81 19.02 -6.49
CA GLU A 115 7.94 18.21 -5.27
C GLU A 115 6.79 17.22 -5.13
N MET A 116 5.56 17.68 -5.42
CA MET A 116 4.38 16.81 -5.38
C MET A 116 4.46 15.72 -6.44
N LEU A 117 4.96 16.01 -7.64
CA LEU A 117 5.12 15.03 -8.71
C LEU A 117 6.16 13.96 -8.36
N ILE A 118 7.29 14.36 -7.76
CA ILE A 118 8.31 13.42 -7.28
C ILE A 118 7.75 12.57 -6.14
N ALA A 119 7.10 13.18 -5.15
CA ALA A 119 6.47 12.47 -4.05
C ALA A 119 5.40 11.47 -4.54
N ARG A 120 4.63 11.83 -5.57
CA ARG A 120 3.67 10.94 -6.25
C ARG A 120 4.33 9.78 -6.99
N ALA A 121 5.48 10.02 -7.63
CA ALA A 121 6.24 8.93 -8.24
C ALA A 121 6.70 7.92 -7.17
N PHE A 122 7.19 8.39 -6.02
CA PHE A 122 7.53 7.53 -4.89
C PHE A 122 6.32 6.79 -4.30
N VAL A 123 5.15 7.43 -4.26
CA VAL A 123 3.89 6.76 -3.90
C VAL A 123 3.64 5.58 -4.84
N GLY A 124 3.75 5.79 -6.16
CA GLY A 124 3.56 4.72 -7.14
C GLY A 124 4.58 3.59 -7.01
N ILE A 125 5.83 3.88 -6.64
CA ILE A 125 6.85 2.85 -6.31
C ILE A 125 6.45 2.04 -5.06
N GLY A 126 5.87 2.68 -4.06
CA GLY A 126 5.42 2.03 -2.83
C GLY A 126 4.16 1.17 -3.00
N GLU A 127 3.27 1.54 -3.92
CA GLU A 127 2.05 0.81 -4.26
C GLU A 127 2.29 -0.36 -5.24
N ALA A 128 3.43 -0.36 -5.95
CA ALA A 128 3.75 -1.27 -7.06
C ALA A 128 4.19 -2.66 -6.62
#